data_AF-C0NZP8-F1
#
_entry.id   AF-C0NZP8-F1
#
_cell.length_a   1.000
_cell.length_b   1.000
_cell.length_c   1.000
_cell.angle_alpha   90.00
_cell.angle_beta   90.00
_cell.angle_gamma   90.00
#
_symmetry.space_group_name_H-M   'P 1'
#
loop_
_entity.id
_entity.type
_entity.pdbx_description
1 polymer ?
#
loop_
_entity_poly.entity_id
_entity_poly.type
_entity_poly.pdbx_seq_one_letter_code
_entity_poly.pdbx_strand_id
1 'polypeptide(L)'
;MATPIEYIWKVARPKNETIARALMYAAYQTAIQTDLNTTRVLIRSYIHPSTRTNGAWVKDKPHITVSVKNPQTSQAGQHQTSHGYTPHITSFDVIKVSPNLYIADDSSSLAWPASMETNDKDTFTGPPLLLGPKGQFFTWPSEETGE
;
A
#
# COMPACT_ATOMS: atom_id res chain seq x y z
N MET A 1 -0.24 23.85 0.56
CA MET A 1 0.88 22.94 0.88
C MET A 1 0.35 21.52 0.81
N ALA A 2 1.14 20.55 0.34
CA ALA A 2 0.70 19.15 0.34
C ALA A 2 0.54 18.66 1.79
N THR A 3 -0.53 17.93 2.07
CA THR A 3 -0.76 17.34 3.39
C THR A 3 0.23 16.19 3.61
N PRO A 4 0.86 16.07 4.79
CA PRO A 4 1.66 14.91 5.13
C PRO A 4 0.84 13.63 5.07
N ILE A 5 1.46 12.54 4.59
CA ILE A 5 0.89 11.19 4.57
C ILE A 5 1.68 10.32 5.53
N GLU A 6 0.95 9.64 6.43
CA GLU A 6 1.47 8.57 7.27
C GLU A 6 1.46 7.24 6.49
N TYR A 7 2.60 6.55 6.43
CA TYR A 7 2.74 5.22 5.85
C TYR A 7 2.91 4.22 6.99
N ILE A 8 1.96 3.31 7.12
CA ILE A 8 1.90 2.29 8.16
C ILE A 8 2.21 0.96 7.50
N TRP A 9 3.09 0.16 8.10
CA TRP A 9 3.49 -1.14 7.55
C TRP A 9 2.67 -2.26 8.19
N LYS A 10 1.83 -2.95 7.40
CA LYS A 10 1.19 -4.20 7.83
C LYS A 10 2.11 -5.40 7.61
N VAL A 11 2.81 -5.42 6.48
CA VAL A 11 3.92 -6.33 6.23
C VAL A 11 5.19 -5.83 6.92
N ALA A 12 6.18 -6.69 7.10
CA ALA A 12 7.48 -6.25 7.61
C ALA A 12 8.06 -5.13 6.73
N ARG A 13 8.43 -3.99 7.34
CA ARG A 13 9.13 -2.90 6.64
C ARG A 13 10.48 -3.40 6.11
N PRO A 14 10.84 -3.16 4.83
CA PRO A 14 12.14 -3.54 4.33
C PRO A 14 13.28 -2.89 5.15
N LYS A 15 14.29 -3.68 5.51
CA LYS A 15 15.51 -3.16 6.17
C LYS A 15 16.33 -2.28 5.23
N ASN A 16 16.26 -2.55 3.93
CA ASN A 16 16.90 -1.73 2.92
C ASN A 16 16.02 -0.50 2.64
N GLU A 17 16.50 0.67 3.04
CA GLU A 17 15.78 1.93 2.93
C GLU A 17 15.43 2.29 1.47
N THR A 18 16.30 1.97 0.50
CA THR A 18 16.01 2.15 -0.92
C THR A 18 14.76 1.38 -1.34
N ILE A 19 14.61 0.12 -0.90
CA ILE A 19 13.41 -0.70 -1.18
C ILE A 19 12.20 -0.16 -0.40
N ALA A 20 12.37 0.22 0.87
CA ALA A 20 11.27 0.79 1.66
C ALA A 20 10.69 2.04 1.00
N ARG A 21 11.55 2.96 0.53
CA ARG A 21 11.16 4.17 -0.20
C ARG A 21 10.45 3.87 -1.51
N ALA A 22 10.91 2.86 -2.24
CA ALA A 22 10.29 2.46 -3.50
C ALA A 22 8.88 1.86 -3.28
N LEU A 23 8.70 1.03 -2.25
CA LEU A 23 7.37 0.54 -1.85
C LEU A 23 6.45 1.68 -1.40
N MET A 24 6.94 2.61 -0.58
CA MET A 24 6.17 3.78 -0.18
C MET A 24 5.80 4.66 -1.39
N TYR A 25 6.68 4.77 -2.38
CA TYR A 25 6.37 5.48 -3.63
C TYR A 25 5.25 4.78 -4.42
N ALA A 26 5.30 3.46 -4.58
CA ALA A 26 4.19 2.71 -5.21
C ALA A 26 2.88 2.85 -4.41
N ALA A 27 2.98 2.79 -3.08
CA ALA A 27 1.84 2.97 -2.18
C ALA A 27 1.26 4.38 -2.31
N TYR A 28 2.10 5.42 -2.38
CA TYR A 28 1.70 6.80 -2.63
C TYR A 28 0.94 6.94 -3.94
N GLN A 29 1.51 6.44 -5.05
CA GLN A 29 0.87 6.50 -6.37
C GLN A 29 -0.49 5.81 -6.38
N THR A 30 -0.60 4.69 -5.67
CA THR A 30 -1.86 3.95 -5.52
C THR A 30 -2.86 4.74 -4.69
N ALA A 31 -2.39 5.33 -3.59
CA ALA A 31 -3.21 6.04 -2.64
C ALA A 31 -3.83 7.31 -3.22
N ILE A 32 -3.04 8.18 -3.85
CA ILE A 32 -3.56 9.45 -4.40
C ILE A 32 -4.53 9.26 -5.57
N GLN A 33 -4.42 8.14 -6.30
CA GLN A 33 -5.37 7.77 -7.35
C GLN A 33 -6.63 7.10 -6.80
N THR A 34 -6.57 6.56 -5.58
CA THR A 34 -7.73 6.08 -4.84
C THR A 34 -8.50 7.25 -4.26
N ASP A 35 -7.79 8.14 -3.57
CA ASP A 35 -8.33 9.35 -2.96
C ASP A 35 -7.26 10.45 -2.89
N LEU A 36 -7.51 11.58 -3.55
CA LEU A 36 -6.62 12.73 -3.59
C LEU A 36 -6.38 13.37 -2.21
N ASN A 37 -7.28 13.15 -1.24
CA ASN A 37 -7.19 13.66 0.12
C ASN A 37 -6.63 12.64 1.11
N THR A 38 -5.99 11.56 0.62
CA THR A 38 -5.36 10.56 1.49
C THR A 38 -4.37 11.23 2.46
N THR A 39 -4.49 10.89 3.74
CA THR A 39 -3.57 11.30 4.81
C THR A 39 -2.89 10.11 5.49
N ARG A 40 -3.42 8.90 5.30
CA ARG A 40 -2.87 7.68 5.90
C ARG A 40 -2.95 6.54 4.90
N VAL A 41 -1.85 5.78 4.79
CA VAL A 41 -1.72 4.65 3.88
C VAL A 41 -1.20 3.46 4.68
N LEU A 42 -1.93 2.36 4.66
CA LEU A 42 -1.48 1.08 5.17
C LEU A 42 -0.95 0.24 4.01
N ILE A 43 0.34 -0.07 4.05
CA ILE A 43 1.01 -0.94 3.08
C ILE A 43 0.73 -2.39 3.48
N ARG A 44 -0.16 -3.04 2.73
CA ARG A 44 -0.67 -4.38 3.06
C ARG A 44 0.11 -5.51 2.39
N SER A 45 0.88 -5.21 1.35
CA SER A 45 1.68 -6.21 0.68
C SER A 45 2.94 -5.62 0.05
N TYR A 46 3.89 -6.51 -0.22
CA TYR A 46 4.90 -6.30 -1.26
C TYR A 46 4.26 -6.42 -2.64
N ILE A 47 5.00 -6.09 -3.70
CA ILE A 47 4.49 -6.29 -5.07
C ILE A 47 4.44 -7.79 -5.40
N HIS A 48 3.26 -8.36 -5.66
CA HIS A 48 3.11 -9.79 -5.95
C HIS A 48 2.15 -10.10 -7.12
N PRO A 49 2.29 -11.28 -7.77
CA PRO A 49 1.50 -11.66 -8.94
C PRO A 49 0.33 -12.61 -8.62
N SER A 50 -0.28 -12.46 -7.44
CA SER A 50 -1.39 -13.31 -7.00
C SER A 50 -2.39 -12.51 -6.17
N THR A 51 -3.63 -12.96 -6.10
CA THR A 51 -4.62 -12.44 -5.16
C THR A 51 -5.46 -13.59 -4.60
N ARG A 52 -6.35 -13.30 -3.64
CA ARG A 52 -7.32 -14.27 -3.11
C ARG A 52 -8.69 -14.06 -3.72
N THR A 53 -9.21 -15.09 -4.40
CA THR A 53 -10.61 -15.14 -4.85
C THR A 53 -11.28 -16.34 -4.19
N ASN A 54 -12.40 -16.12 -3.49
CA ASN A 54 -13.13 -17.17 -2.76
C ASN A 54 -12.23 -18.02 -1.84
N GLY A 55 -11.26 -17.37 -1.18
CA GLY A 55 -10.29 -18.03 -0.29
C GLY A 55 -9.14 -18.77 -0.98
N ALA A 56 -9.17 -18.93 -2.30
CA ALA A 56 -8.11 -19.56 -3.07
C ALA A 56 -7.15 -18.53 -3.67
N TRP A 57 -5.86 -18.85 -3.69
CA TRP A 57 -4.86 -18.06 -4.41
C TRP A 57 -5.04 -18.24 -5.91
N VAL A 58 -5.22 -17.14 -6.62
CA VAL A 58 -5.28 -17.09 -8.08
C VAL A 58 -4.18 -16.17 -8.60
N LYS A 59 -3.64 -16.48 -9.77
CA LYS A 59 -2.66 -15.63 -10.44
C LYS A 59 -3.33 -14.31 -10.82
N ASP A 60 -2.63 -13.20 -10.56
CA ASP A 60 -3.03 -11.85 -10.99
C ASP A 60 -1.81 -11.13 -11.60
N LYS A 61 -2.03 -9.95 -12.19
CA LYS A 61 -0.96 -9.05 -12.59
C LYS A 61 -0.20 -8.57 -11.33
N PRO A 62 1.11 -8.31 -11.43
CA PRO A 62 1.89 -7.75 -10.32
C PRO A 62 1.23 -6.50 -9.73
N HIS A 63 1.04 -6.47 -8.42
CA HIS A 63 0.44 -5.32 -7.74
C HIS A 63 0.91 -5.19 -6.30
N ILE A 64 0.83 -3.97 -5.78
CA ILE A 64 0.84 -3.66 -4.35
C ILE A 64 -0.61 -3.51 -3.88
N THR A 65 -0.90 -3.98 -2.66
CA THR A 65 -2.18 -3.78 -2.00
C THR A 65 -2.01 -2.74 -0.90
N VAL A 66 -2.85 -1.71 -0.93
CA VAL A 66 -2.88 -0.65 0.08
C VAL A 66 -4.29 -0.44 0.60
N SER A 67 -4.39 0.01 1.83
CA SER A 67 -5.62 0.65 2.33
C SER A 67 -5.32 2.11 2.63
N VAL A 68 -6.29 2.98 2.39
CA VAL A 68 -6.15 4.43 2.55
C VAL A 68 -7.20 4.98 3.48
N LYS A 69 -6.84 6.08 4.15
CA LYS A 69 -7.78 6.94 4.86
C LYS A 69 -7.54 8.40 4.50
N ASN A 70 -8.63 9.13 4.36
CA ASN A 70 -8.65 10.59 4.35
C ASN A 70 -9.13 11.09 5.74
N PRO A 71 -9.22 12.40 5.99
CA PRO A 71 -9.71 12.92 7.27
C PRO A 71 -11.12 12.42 7.64
N GLN A 72 -12.03 12.33 6.67
CA GLN A 72 -13.41 11.91 6.87
C GLN A 72 -13.50 10.42 7.24
N THR A 73 -12.86 9.53 6.46
CA THR A 73 -12.87 8.10 6.75
C THR A 73 -12.07 7.77 8.00
N SER A 74 -11.02 8.54 8.31
CA SER A 74 -10.32 8.42 9.61
C SER A 74 -11.24 8.71 10.79
N GLN A 75 -12.04 9.77 10.71
CA GLN A 75 -13.03 10.09 11.75
C GLN A 75 -14.13 9.03 11.85
N ALA A 76 -14.55 8.46 10.72
CA ALA A 76 -15.57 7.43 10.66
C ALA A 76 -15.09 6.03 11.06
N GLY A 77 -13.78 5.81 11.28
CA GLY A 77 -13.23 4.47 11.51
C GLY A 77 -13.34 3.57 10.27
N GLN A 78 -13.06 4.16 9.11
CA GLN A 78 -13.26 3.57 7.80
C GLN A 78 -12.01 3.69 6.92
N HIS A 79 -11.90 2.79 5.94
CA HIS A 79 -10.83 2.79 4.94
C HIS A 79 -11.33 2.31 3.58
N GLN A 80 -10.59 2.65 2.53
CA GLN A 80 -10.77 2.07 1.20
C GLN A 80 -9.52 1.28 0.81
N THR A 81 -9.68 0.11 0.22
CA THR A 81 -8.57 -0.74 -0.21
C THR A 81 -8.42 -0.69 -1.73
N SER A 82 -7.19 -0.68 -2.23
CA SER A 82 -6.89 -0.61 -3.66
C SER A 82 -5.70 -1.48 -4.04
N HIS A 83 -5.75 -2.04 -5.25
CA HIS A 83 -4.58 -2.61 -5.91
C HIS A 83 -3.92 -1.56 -6.79
N GLY A 84 -2.61 -1.38 -6.64
CA GLY A 84 -1.74 -0.64 -7.54
C GLY A 84 -0.97 -1.60 -8.43
N TYR A 85 -1.41 -1.77 -9.67
CA TYR A 85 -0.79 -2.68 -10.63
C TYR A 85 0.49 -2.09 -11.21
N THR A 86 1.51 -2.94 -11.34
CA THR A 86 2.81 -2.58 -11.91
C THR A 86 3.12 -3.45 -13.14
N PRO A 87 4.00 -2.99 -14.07
CA PRO A 87 4.35 -3.76 -15.26
C PRO A 87 4.99 -5.13 -14.97
N HIS A 88 5.75 -5.23 -13.88
CA HIS A 88 6.46 -6.43 -13.45
C HIS A 88 6.73 -6.38 -11.93
N ILE A 89 7.04 -7.53 -11.33
CA ILE A 89 7.20 -7.67 -9.87
C ILE A 89 8.30 -6.76 -9.28
N THR A 90 9.31 -6.40 -10.07
CA THR A 90 10.41 -5.51 -9.67
C THR A 90 10.19 -4.03 -10.01
N SER A 91 9.04 -3.65 -10.57
CA SER A 91 8.70 -2.25 -10.87
C SER A 91 7.91 -1.65 -9.72
N PHE A 92 8.28 -0.46 -9.27
CA PHE A 92 7.53 0.34 -8.29
C PHE A 92 6.69 1.44 -8.96
N ASP A 93 6.76 1.57 -10.28
CA ASP A 93 5.87 2.45 -11.02
C ASP A 93 4.49 1.79 -11.17
N VAL A 94 3.48 2.41 -10.55
CA VAL A 94 2.08 2.00 -10.68
C VAL A 94 1.52 2.52 -12.00
N ILE A 95 1.04 1.61 -12.84
CA ILE A 95 0.48 1.92 -14.17
C ILE A 95 -1.05 1.89 -14.20
N LYS A 96 -1.68 1.29 -13.19
CA LYS A 96 -3.14 1.24 -13.04
C LYS A 96 -3.49 1.07 -11.58
N VAL A 97 -4.52 1.79 -11.12
CA VAL A 97 -5.11 1.59 -9.80
C VAL A 97 -6.51 1.01 -9.96
N SER A 98 -6.84 0.04 -9.11
CA SER A 98 -8.16 -0.57 -9.03
C SER A 98 -8.64 -0.47 -7.58
N PRO A 99 -9.37 0.60 -7.22
CA PRO A 99 -9.95 0.70 -5.90
C PRO A 99 -11.09 -0.29 -5.72
N ASN A 100 -11.23 -0.82 -4.52
CA ASN A 100 -12.41 -1.56 -4.14
C ASN A 100 -13.63 -0.62 -4.13
N LEU A 101 -14.79 -1.11 -4.55
CA LEU A 101 -16.00 -0.31 -4.72
C LEU A 101 -16.63 0.12 -3.39
N TYR A 102 -16.19 -0.47 -2.28
CA TYR A 102 -16.75 -0.26 -0.95
C TYR A 102 -15.71 0.36 -0.02
N ILE A 103 -16.16 1.34 0.76
CA ILE A 103 -15.46 1.83 1.94
C ILE A 103 -15.86 0.89 3.09
N ALA A 104 -14.87 0.26 3.72
CA ALA A 104 -15.09 -0.72 4.78
C ALA A 104 -14.86 -0.09 6.16
N ASP A 105 -15.62 -0.55 7.15
CA ASP A 105 -15.35 -0.24 8.55
C ASP A 105 -14.12 -1.02 9.03
N ASP A 106 -13.24 -0.35 9.77
CA ASP A 106 -12.03 -0.93 10.36
C ASP A 106 -12.35 -2.14 11.25
N SER A 107 -13.50 -2.14 11.93
CA SER A 107 -13.92 -3.20 12.85
C SER A 107 -14.35 -4.50 12.16
N SER A 108 -14.81 -4.40 10.91
CA SER A 108 -15.33 -5.52 10.12
C SER A 108 -14.30 -6.18 9.20
N SER A 109 -13.15 -5.52 9.00
CA SER A 109 -12.22 -5.84 7.92
C SER A 109 -10.82 -6.14 8.48
N LEU A 110 -10.22 -7.25 8.02
CA LEU A 110 -8.81 -7.55 8.28
C LEU A 110 -7.87 -6.66 7.45
N ALA A 111 -8.40 -5.77 6.60
CA ALA A 111 -7.58 -4.87 5.80
C ALA A 111 -6.95 -3.76 6.64
N TRP A 112 -7.66 -3.22 7.66
CA TRP A 112 -7.13 -2.23 8.60
C TRP A 112 -7.53 -2.57 10.05
N PRO A 113 -6.90 -3.57 10.69
CA PRO A 113 -7.20 -3.88 12.08
C PRO A 113 -6.70 -2.75 13.00
N ALA A 114 -7.40 -2.52 14.12
CA ALA A 114 -7.06 -1.47 15.08
C ALA A 114 -5.63 -1.58 15.63
N SER A 115 -5.04 -2.78 15.66
CA SER A 115 -3.64 -2.99 16.05
C SER A 115 -2.62 -2.31 15.13
N MET A 116 -2.99 -1.97 13.89
CA MET A 116 -2.09 -1.23 12.98
C MET A 116 -1.79 0.18 13.49
N GLU A 117 -2.63 0.74 14.34
CA GLU A 117 -2.43 2.09 14.88
C GLU A 117 -1.17 2.20 15.75
N THR A 118 -0.67 1.08 16.28
CA THR A 118 0.56 1.00 17.10
C THR A 118 1.81 0.60 16.32
N ASN A 119 1.68 0.27 15.03
CA ASN A 119 2.84 -0.09 14.21
C ASN A 119 3.73 1.12 13.92
N ASP A 120 4.99 0.85 13.57
CA ASP A 120 5.92 1.86 13.07
C ASP A 120 5.34 2.56 11.83
N LYS A 121 5.55 3.89 11.80
CA LYS A 121 5.03 4.77 10.75
C LYS A 121 6.15 5.61 10.19
N ASP A 122 6.19 5.72 8.88
CA ASP A 122 6.95 6.76 8.19
C ASP A 122 6.02 7.93 7.84
N THR A 123 6.51 9.16 7.81
CA THR A 123 5.71 10.34 7.43
C THR A 123 6.42 11.16 6.38
N PHE A 124 5.74 11.43 5.27
CA PHE A 124 6.28 12.24 4.17
C PHE A 124 5.27 13.27 3.67
N THR A 125 5.78 14.43 3.26
CA THR A 125 4.99 15.39 2.49
C THR A 125 5.22 15.14 1.01
N GLY A 126 4.15 14.86 0.27
CA GLY A 126 4.24 14.51 -1.16
C GLY A 126 4.79 13.09 -1.42
N PRO A 127 5.23 12.79 -2.65
CA PRO A 127 5.77 11.49 -3.00
C PRO A 127 7.08 11.20 -2.24
N PRO A 128 7.24 10.00 -1.64
CA PRO A 128 8.52 9.57 -1.09
C PRO A 128 9.62 9.59 -2.16
N LEU A 129 10.76 10.21 -1.84
CA LEU A 129 11.90 10.28 -2.75
C LEU A 129 12.46 8.87 -3.00
N LEU A 130 12.60 8.47 -4.26
CA LEU A 130 13.30 7.24 -4.64
C LEU A 130 14.81 7.41 -4.40
N LEU A 131 15.39 6.49 -3.64
CA LEU A 131 16.83 6.49 -3.37
C LEU A 131 17.53 5.58 -4.40
N GLY A 132 18.23 6.15 -5.36
CA GLY A 132 18.96 5.37 -6.37
C GLY A 132 18.12 5.02 -7.62
N PRO A 133 18.70 4.25 -8.56
CA PRO A 133 18.12 4.03 -9.87
C PRO A 133 16.92 3.09 -9.80
N LYS A 134 15.86 3.43 -10.57
CA LYS A 134 14.59 2.68 -10.60
C LYS A 134 14.71 1.18 -10.92
N GLY A 135 15.81 0.75 -11.53
CA GLY A 135 16.00 -0.62 -12.04
C GLY A 135 16.79 -1.58 -11.14
N GLN A 136 17.24 -1.19 -9.95
CA GLN A 136 18.11 -2.02 -9.10
C GLN A 136 17.39 -2.74 -7.95
N PHE A 137 16.05 -2.71 -7.92
CA PHE A 137 15.30 -3.31 -6.83
C PHE A 137 15.04 -4.79 -7.07
N PHE A 138 15.62 -5.64 -6.22
CA PHE A 138 15.26 -7.05 -6.13
C PHE A 138 14.13 -7.20 -5.11
N THR A 139 12.97 -7.67 -5.55
CA THR A 139 11.86 -8.03 -4.65
C THR A 139 11.83 -9.53 -4.45
N TRP A 140 12.04 -9.99 -3.21
CA TRP A 140 11.23 -10.99 -2.45
C TRP A 140 12.00 -11.35 -1.16
N PRO A 141 11.32 -11.48 -0.02
CA PRO A 141 11.22 -12.83 0.53
C PRO A 141 9.79 -13.35 0.39
N SER A 142 9.69 -14.57 -0.15
CA SER A 142 8.46 -15.36 -0.12
C SER A 142 8.23 -15.73 1.33
N GLU A 143 7.14 -15.24 1.91
CA GLU A 143 6.24 -16.04 2.74
C GLU A 143 5.14 -15.22 3.44
N GLU A 144 5.16 -13.89 3.39
CA GLU A 144 4.08 -13.08 3.97
C GLU A 144 3.43 -12.15 2.92
N THR A 145 2.66 -12.74 2.01
CA THR A 145 1.64 -11.97 1.27
C THR A 145 0.52 -11.64 2.24
N GLY A 146 0.62 -10.51 2.96
CA GLY A 146 -0.30 -10.07 4.02
C GLY A 146 -1.74 -9.70 3.59
N GLU A 147 -2.22 -10.30 2.51
CA GLU A 147 -3.60 -10.15 2.01
C GLU A 147 -4.64 -10.85 2.90
#